data_AF-A0A8C4JBS6-F1
#
_entry.id   AF-A0A8C4JBS6-F1
#
_cell.length_a   1.000
_cell.length_b   1.000
_cell.length_c   1.000
_cell.angle_alpha   90.00
_cell.angle_beta   90.00
_cell.angle_gamma   90.00
#
_symmetry.space_group_name_H-M   'P 1'
#
loop_
_entity.id
_entity.type
_entity.pdbx_description
1 polymer ?
#
loop_
_entity_poly.entity_id
_entity_poly.type
_entity_poly.pdbx_seq_one_letter_code
_entity_poly.pdbx_strand_id
1 'polypeptide(L)'
;MAMAMAHRGGGGGGGGGSRSAYYFFVRDRLPELQRRGLPLARVADAIPYCSEEWALLTEEEKMKYTEMARKWKENKFLQKPVREMHNLAHPVPACLTTETPRSTSLPDASAISWRNDQAVVADIIYFLNIYSHGELPSHCEQRFLPCEIGCVKYSLKEGIMADFHHFIDPEVPPRGFRYHCQAASDNTHKIPISGFELSRARYPVVLRELLAFVQPAGGVWPHFYCRCHDRYRINWCLRRMASLSGIESHLELLNVEDLIVELYWKKYQKEPSKTWVCKELDVFLWDYSSNTRCKWHEENDILFCALASCKKIAYCISKSLASVYGVSLTAAHLPLEDCDSHDRTNARMVVLDAGRFQKMKARSSGCDSQVISPSQDQGFVPSACGSPCGVKTPAYGTSTMRGRGIAQLLKSASHLTNSLSN
;
A
#
# COMPACT_ATOMS: atom_id res chain seq x y z
N MET A 1 1.34 20.88 49.74
CA MET A 1 0.13 21.63 49.37
C MET A 1 0.35 22.07 47.92
N ALA A 2 -0.01 21.33 46.86
CA ALA A 2 -1.14 20.42 46.57
C ALA A 2 -2.36 21.14 45.93
N MET A 3 -2.91 20.51 44.86
CA MET A 3 -3.94 21.03 43.91
C MET A 3 -3.41 22.12 42.95
N ALA A 4 -3.59 22.12 41.61
CA ALA A 4 -4.50 21.45 40.64
C ALA A 4 -5.94 22.03 40.60
N MET A 5 -6.69 22.15 39.49
CA MET A 5 -6.52 21.79 38.06
C MET A 5 -6.78 23.07 37.16
N ALA A 6 -7.10 23.12 35.86
CA ALA A 6 -7.56 22.15 34.85
C ALA A 6 -7.29 22.58 33.37
N HIS A 7 -7.88 21.85 32.42
CA HIS A 7 -7.65 21.88 30.96
C HIS A 7 -8.52 22.83 30.11
N ARG A 8 -7.99 23.23 28.94
CA ARG A 8 -8.53 22.90 27.60
C ARG A 8 -7.36 22.61 26.64
N GLY A 9 -7.46 21.76 25.61
CA GLY A 9 -8.60 20.93 25.19
C GLY A 9 -8.76 20.72 23.67
N GLY A 10 -7.67 20.61 22.90
CA GLY A 10 -7.71 20.44 21.43
C GLY A 10 -7.52 18.98 20.99
N GLY A 11 -8.47 18.42 20.23
CA GLY A 11 -8.50 16.99 19.87
C GLY A 11 -7.64 16.63 18.66
N GLY A 12 -6.60 15.81 18.85
CA GLY A 12 -5.80 15.24 17.76
C GLY A 12 -6.47 14.05 17.08
N GLY A 13 -6.85 14.20 15.81
CA GLY A 13 -7.40 13.12 14.98
C GLY A 13 -6.33 12.10 14.57
N GLY A 14 -6.06 11.11 15.42
CA GLY A 14 -4.97 10.15 15.23
C GLY A 14 -5.08 9.29 13.95
N GLY A 15 -4.04 9.36 13.11
CA GLY A 15 -3.95 8.73 11.78
C GLY A 15 -4.23 7.22 11.75
N GLY A 16 -4.79 6.77 10.61
CA GLY A 16 -5.44 5.47 10.45
C GLY A 16 -4.56 4.31 10.01
N GLY A 17 -3.36 4.15 10.57
CA GLY A 17 -2.51 2.96 10.38
C GLY A 17 -3.24 1.66 10.76
N SER A 18 -2.81 0.51 10.21
CA SER A 18 -3.47 -0.78 10.46
C SER A 18 -3.20 -1.28 11.89
N ARG A 19 -4.11 -0.95 12.82
CA ARG A 19 -4.02 -1.37 14.23
C ARG A 19 -4.14 -2.90 14.34
N SER A 20 -3.00 -3.56 14.58
CA SER A 20 -2.88 -5.00 14.81
C SER A 20 -3.36 -5.39 16.21
N ALA A 21 -3.52 -6.70 16.47
CA ALA A 21 -3.83 -7.20 17.82
C ALA A 21 -2.80 -6.69 18.85
N TYR A 22 -1.50 -6.80 18.52
CA TYR A 22 -0.41 -6.28 19.35
C TYR A 22 -0.55 -4.78 19.67
N TYR A 23 -0.91 -3.94 18.69
CA TYR A 23 -1.18 -2.50 18.95
C TYR A 23 -2.24 -2.29 20.04
N PHE A 24 -3.31 -3.10 20.06
CA PHE A 24 -4.34 -2.99 21.09
C PHE A 24 -3.86 -3.47 22.46
N PHE A 25 -2.96 -4.47 22.51
CA PHE A 25 -2.33 -4.93 23.75
C PHE A 25 -1.36 -3.89 24.34
N VAL A 26 -0.41 -3.37 23.56
CA VAL A 26 0.55 -2.35 24.02
C VAL A 26 -0.20 -1.09 24.51
N ARG A 27 -1.33 -0.75 23.88
CA ARG A 27 -2.21 0.33 24.33
C ARG A 27 -2.95 0.04 25.65
N ASP A 28 -3.34 -1.22 25.91
CA ASP A 28 -3.94 -1.65 27.19
C ASP A 28 -2.89 -1.62 28.33
N ARG A 29 -1.63 -1.96 28.03
CA ARG A 29 -0.50 -1.95 28.99
C ARG A 29 0.12 -0.57 29.25
N LEU A 30 -0.04 0.39 28.36
CA LEU A 30 0.57 1.73 28.49
C LEU A 30 0.30 2.41 29.87
N PRO A 31 -0.93 2.40 30.44
CA PRO A 31 -1.20 2.98 31.76
C PRO A 31 -0.61 2.18 32.94
N GLU A 32 -0.15 0.95 32.72
CA GLU A 32 0.54 0.13 33.71
C GLU A 32 2.04 0.40 33.72
N LEU A 33 2.64 0.51 32.53
CA LEU A 33 4.04 0.91 32.37
C LEU A 33 4.28 2.36 32.83
N GLN A 34 3.33 3.28 32.58
CA GLN A 34 3.38 4.63 33.14
C GLN A 34 3.32 4.64 34.68
N ARG A 35 2.50 3.78 35.29
CA ARG A 35 2.47 3.61 36.77
C ARG A 35 3.77 3.00 37.34
N ARG A 36 4.55 2.29 36.54
CA ARG A 36 5.91 1.80 36.87
C ARG A 36 6.99 2.88 36.73
N GLY A 37 6.62 4.14 36.45
CA GLY A 37 7.54 5.28 36.37
C GLY A 37 8.28 5.43 35.04
N LEU A 38 7.93 4.66 34.01
CA LEU A 38 8.56 4.76 32.69
C LEU A 38 8.01 5.99 31.93
N PRO A 39 8.88 6.82 31.31
CA PRO A 39 8.48 8.07 30.62
C PRO A 39 7.91 7.79 29.21
N LEU A 40 6.79 7.06 29.15
CA LEU A 40 6.18 6.61 27.90
C LEU A 40 5.03 7.54 27.49
N ALA A 41 5.22 8.32 26.42
CA ALA A 41 4.23 9.30 25.95
C ALA A 41 3.27 8.71 24.90
N ARG A 42 3.68 7.66 24.19
CA ARG A 42 2.99 7.06 23.04
C ARG A 42 3.04 5.54 23.11
N VAL A 43 2.14 4.88 22.37
CA VAL A 43 2.12 3.41 22.23
C VAL A 43 3.43 2.85 21.66
N ALA A 44 4.11 3.60 20.77
CA ALA A 44 5.40 3.20 20.21
C ALA A 44 6.49 3.04 21.29
N ASP A 45 6.55 3.98 22.24
CA ASP A 45 7.57 4.03 23.29
C ASP A 45 7.46 2.81 24.25
N ALA A 46 6.28 2.18 24.31
CA ALA A 46 5.99 1.00 25.13
C ALA A 46 6.30 -0.35 24.45
N ILE A 47 6.55 -0.39 23.14
CA ILE A 47 6.78 -1.62 22.37
C ILE A 47 7.91 -2.50 22.95
N PRO A 48 9.10 -1.96 23.30
CA PRO A 48 10.19 -2.79 23.82
C PRO A 48 9.82 -3.56 25.09
N TYR A 49 9.02 -2.95 25.97
CA TYR A 49 8.58 -3.52 27.25
C TYR A 49 7.42 -4.52 27.14
N CYS A 50 6.65 -4.46 26.05
CA CYS A 50 5.49 -5.32 25.81
C CYS A 50 5.77 -6.51 24.89
N SER A 51 6.98 -6.62 24.32
CA SER A 51 7.37 -7.70 23.41
C SER A 51 7.37 -9.08 24.10
N GLU A 52 8.04 -9.18 25.24
CA GLU A 52 8.12 -10.40 26.06
C GLU A 52 6.76 -10.76 26.69
N GLU A 53 6.06 -9.80 27.30
CA GLU A 53 4.72 -10.04 27.86
C GLU A 53 3.72 -10.55 26.80
N TRP A 54 3.79 -10.06 25.55
CA TRP A 54 2.94 -10.53 24.45
C TRP A 54 3.25 -11.96 24.00
N ALA A 55 4.53 -12.36 24.07
CA ALA A 55 4.93 -13.73 23.77
C ALA A 55 4.41 -14.74 24.81
N LEU A 56 4.29 -14.32 26.08
CA LEU A 56 3.83 -15.13 27.20
C LEU A 56 2.29 -15.28 27.30
N LEU A 57 1.50 -14.43 26.63
CA LEU A 57 0.04 -14.55 26.62
C LEU A 57 -0.43 -15.87 26.00
N THR A 58 -1.56 -16.41 26.46
CA THR A 58 -2.23 -17.54 25.79
C THR A 58 -2.93 -17.10 24.50
N GLU A 59 -3.36 -18.06 23.68
CA GLU A 59 -4.09 -17.73 22.43
C GLU A 59 -5.49 -17.17 22.72
N GLU A 60 -6.13 -17.59 23.81
CA GLU A 60 -7.40 -17.04 24.30
C GLU A 60 -7.24 -15.56 24.69
N GLU A 61 -6.14 -15.21 25.35
CA GLU A 61 -5.81 -13.82 25.69
C GLU A 61 -5.50 -13.00 24.42
N LYS A 62 -4.77 -13.55 23.45
CA LYS A 62 -4.51 -12.92 22.15
C LYS A 62 -5.78 -12.75 21.31
N MET A 63 -6.77 -13.65 21.45
CA MET A 63 -8.07 -13.51 20.79
C MET A 63 -8.82 -12.25 21.23
N LYS A 64 -8.76 -11.85 22.51
CA LYS A 64 -9.30 -10.55 23.00
C LYS A 64 -8.81 -9.37 22.13
N TYR A 65 -7.50 -9.33 21.87
CA TYR A 65 -6.88 -8.22 21.11
C TYR A 65 -7.09 -8.36 19.59
N THR A 66 -7.15 -9.58 19.08
CA THR A 66 -7.50 -9.87 17.67
C THR A 66 -8.93 -9.44 17.35
N GLU A 67 -9.88 -9.70 18.27
CA GLU A 67 -11.27 -9.27 18.16
C GLU A 67 -11.43 -7.74 18.23
N MET A 68 -10.63 -7.05 19.05
CA MET A 68 -10.58 -5.58 19.03
C MET A 68 -10.03 -5.04 17.70
N ALA A 69 -9.03 -5.70 17.11
CA ALA A 69 -8.51 -5.34 15.79
C ALA A 69 -9.53 -5.59 14.67
N ARG A 70 -10.33 -6.66 14.75
CA ARG A 70 -11.44 -6.95 13.82
C ARG A 70 -12.52 -5.87 13.91
N LYS A 71 -13.06 -5.61 15.10
CA LYS A 71 -14.07 -4.58 15.36
C LYS A 71 -13.63 -3.18 14.92
N TRP A 72 -12.36 -2.83 15.10
CA TRP A 72 -11.83 -1.54 14.64
C TRP A 72 -11.79 -1.43 13.10
N LYS A 73 -11.43 -2.51 12.40
CA LYS A 73 -11.48 -2.54 10.93
C LYS A 73 -12.91 -2.41 10.41
N GLU A 74 -13.87 -3.14 11.00
CA GLU A 74 -15.29 -3.10 10.61
C GLU A 74 -15.90 -1.70 10.80
N ASN A 75 -15.65 -1.06 11.94
CA ASN A 75 -16.08 0.33 12.17
C ASN A 75 -15.44 1.33 11.18
N LYS A 76 -14.21 1.08 10.70
CA LYS A 76 -13.56 1.90 9.65
C LYS A 76 -14.21 1.73 8.27
N PHE A 77 -14.87 0.60 7.99
CA PHE A 77 -15.66 0.43 6.77
C PHE A 77 -17.03 1.12 6.87
N LEU A 78 -17.71 1.02 8.02
CA LEU A 78 -19.01 1.65 8.25
C LEU A 78 -18.98 3.19 8.23
N GLN A 79 -17.82 3.82 8.44
CA GLN A 79 -17.67 5.28 8.40
C GLN A 79 -17.27 5.86 7.02
N LYS A 80 -17.27 5.05 5.95
CA LYS A 80 -17.17 5.61 4.59
C LYS A 80 -18.53 6.18 4.17
N PRO A 81 -18.63 7.47 3.77
CA PRO A 81 -19.89 8.02 3.28
C PRO A 81 -20.28 7.35 1.95
N VAL A 82 -21.51 6.82 1.88
CA VAL A 82 -22.09 6.31 0.64
C VAL A 82 -22.33 7.50 -0.30
N ARG A 83 -21.77 7.45 -1.51
CA ARG A 83 -22.23 8.30 -2.61
C ARG A 83 -23.45 7.66 -3.23
N GLU A 84 -24.59 8.33 -3.15
CA GLU A 84 -25.82 7.90 -3.81
C GLU A 84 -25.65 7.94 -5.33
N MET A 85 -26.05 6.86 -6.01
CA MET A 85 -25.91 6.73 -7.46
C MET A 85 -27.24 7.08 -8.13
N HIS A 86 -27.39 8.35 -8.52
CA HIS A 86 -28.55 8.81 -9.28
C HIS A 86 -28.54 8.22 -10.70
N ASN A 87 -29.50 7.34 -10.96
CA ASN A 87 -29.72 6.78 -12.29
C ASN A 87 -30.33 7.85 -13.23
N LEU A 88 -29.69 8.08 -14.36
CA LEU A 88 -30.23 8.85 -15.48
C LEU A 88 -30.03 8.03 -16.76
N ALA A 89 -31.09 7.33 -17.17
CA ALA A 89 -31.06 6.46 -18.35
C ALA A 89 -31.45 7.23 -19.61
N HIS A 90 -30.60 7.21 -20.63
CA HIS A 90 -30.88 7.64 -22.01
C HIS A 90 -30.18 6.70 -23.02
N PRO A 91 -30.61 6.65 -24.30
CA PRO A 91 -30.85 5.37 -24.95
C PRO A 91 -29.68 4.76 -25.77
N VAL A 92 -29.77 3.44 -25.96
CA VAL A 92 -28.87 2.61 -26.77
C VAL A 92 -29.28 2.63 -28.25
N PRO A 93 -28.33 2.83 -29.19
CA PRO A 93 -28.49 2.44 -30.59
C PRO A 93 -27.82 1.08 -30.90
N ALA A 94 -28.55 0.20 -31.60
CA ALA A 94 -28.10 -0.92 -32.42
C ALA A 94 -26.86 -1.74 -31.97
N CYS A 95 -27.11 -2.90 -31.35
CA CYS A 95 -26.15 -4.01 -31.38
C CYS A 95 -26.12 -4.61 -32.80
N LEU A 96 -24.94 -4.62 -33.44
CA LEU A 96 -24.65 -5.51 -34.56
C LEU A 96 -23.72 -6.62 -34.08
N THR A 97 -24.18 -7.87 -34.18
CA THR A 97 -23.41 -9.05 -33.83
C THR A 97 -22.19 -9.19 -34.73
N THR A 98 -21.00 -9.13 -34.14
CA THR A 98 -19.76 -9.65 -34.75
C THR A 98 -19.10 -10.57 -33.73
N GLU A 99 -18.84 -11.79 -34.15
CA GLU A 99 -18.21 -12.89 -33.41
C GLU A 99 -17.15 -12.42 -32.40
N THR A 100 -17.27 -12.86 -31.14
CA THR A 100 -16.23 -12.63 -30.13
C THR A 100 -14.97 -13.42 -30.47
N PRO A 101 -13.83 -12.78 -30.79
CA PRO A 101 -12.57 -13.50 -30.84
C PRO A 101 -12.22 -13.91 -29.41
N ARG A 102 -12.18 -15.21 -29.14
CA ARG A 102 -11.39 -15.70 -28.00
C ARG A 102 -9.94 -15.32 -28.27
N SER A 103 -9.41 -14.34 -27.56
CA SER A 103 -7.98 -14.26 -27.29
C SER A 103 -7.72 -15.07 -26.01
N THR A 104 -6.90 -16.12 -25.98
CA THR A 104 -5.97 -16.68 -27.00
C THR A 104 -4.78 -15.80 -27.37
N SER A 105 -4.28 -15.04 -26.40
CA SER A 105 -2.85 -14.76 -26.22
C SER A 105 -2.62 -14.10 -24.86
N LEU A 106 -1.65 -14.57 -24.09
CA LEU A 106 -1.03 -13.76 -23.04
C LEU A 106 -0.10 -12.74 -23.74
N PRO A 107 -0.29 -11.42 -23.56
CA PRO A 107 0.72 -10.45 -23.97
C PRO A 107 1.91 -10.51 -22.99
N ASP A 108 3.13 -10.52 -23.54
CA ASP A 108 4.42 -10.50 -22.85
C ASP A 108 4.62 -11.51 -21.70
N ALA A 109 5.12 -12.69 -22.07
CA ALA A 109 5.82 -13.61 -21.19
C ALA A 109 7.28 -13.79 -21.68
N SER A 110 8.24 -13.89 -20.76
CA SER A 110 9.68 -14.07 -21.05
C SER A 110 10.37 -12.97 -21.88
N ALA A 111 10.47 -11.77 -21.30
CA ALA A 111 11.54 -10.83 -21.66
C ALA A 111 12.94 -11.39 -21.30
N ILE A 112 13.00 -12.42 -20.44
CA ILE A 112 14.21 -13.14 -20.04
C ILE A 112 14.05 -14.64 -20.31
N SER A 113 14.93 -15.22 -21.11
CA SER A 113 14.93 -16.65 -21.46
C SER A 113 16.14 -17.38 -20.88
N TRP A 114 16.18 -17.52 -19.54
CA TRP A 114 17.21 -18.30 -18.86
C TRP A 114 17.21 -19.76 -19.35
N ARG A 115 18.38 -20.23 -19.80
CA ARG A 115 18.57 -21.58 -20.35
C ARG A 115 18.90 -22.64 -19.30
N ASN A 116 19.43 -22.23 -18.15
CA ASN A 116 19.81 -23.08 -17.02
C ASN A 116 19.95 -22.24 -15.75
N ASP A 117 20.07 -22.89 -14.59
CA ASP A 117 20.24 -22.24 -13.28
C ASP A 117 21.45 -21.29 -13.23
N GLN A 118 22.55 -21.61 -13.92
CA GLN A 118 23.74 -20.77 -13.96
C GLN A 118 23.45 -19.40 -14.61
N ALA A 119 22.59 -19.37 -15.64
CA ALA A 119 22.11 -18.14 -16.26
C ALA A 119 21.12 -17.38 -15.36
N VAL A 120 20.35 -18.07 -14.50
CA VAL A 120 19.47 -17.41 -13.51
C VAL A 120 20.29 -16.70 -12.43
N VAL A 121 21.29 -17.38 -11.85
CA VAL A 121 22.06 -16.80 -10.73
C VAL A 121 22.96 -15.65 -11.14
N ALA A 122 23.49 -15.70 -12.36
CA ALA A 122 24.41 -14.68 -12.88
C ALA A 122 23.70 -13.48 -13.55
N ASP A 123 22.37 -13.48 -13.65
CA ASP A 123 21.63 -12.39 -14.30
C ASP A 123 21.62 -11.10 -13.46
N ILE A 124 21.58 -9.95 -14.13
CA ILE A 124 21.65 -8.63 -13.51
C ILE A 124 20.27 -7.97 -13.59
N ILE A 125 19.61 -7.92 -12.43
CA ILE A 125 18.25 -7.44 -12.26
C ILE A 125 18.31 -6.07 -11.58
N TYR A 126 17.53 -5.11 -12.08
CA TYR A 126 17.43 -3.76 -11.52
C TYR A 126 16.08 -3.56 -10.82
N PHE A 127 16.08 -3.39 -9.49
CA PHE A 127 14.88 -3.04 -8.74
C PHE A 127 14.74 -1.53 -8.63
N LEU A 128 13.56 -0.97 -8.87
CA LEU A 128 13.32 0.48 -8.93
C LEU A 128 12.08 0.88 -8.13
N ASN A 129 12.18 1.95 -7.33
CA ASN A 129 11.05 2.65 -6.75
C ASN A 129 11.24 4.17 -6.83
N ILE A 130 10.14 4.90 -6.93
CA ILE A 130 10.05 6.36 -6.87
C ILE A 130 8.94 6.69 -5.87
N TYR A 131 9.22 7.51 -4.86
CA TYR A 131 8.19 8.15 -4.04
C TYR A 131 7.84 9.53 -4.59
N SER A 132 6.62 9.97 -4.28
CA SER A 132 6.09 11.28 -4.67
C SER A 132 5.28 11.88 -3.53
N HIS A 133 5.17 13.21 -3.49
CA HIS A 133 4.34 13.96 -2.53
C HIS A 133 2.81 13.78 -2.80
N GLY A 134 2.34 12.53 -2.85
CA GLY A 134 0.95 12.16 -3.11
C GLY A 134 0.56 12.01 -4.58
N GLU A 135 -0.67 11.55 -4.77
CA GLU A 135 -1.34 11.35 -6.06
C GLU A 135 -2.39 12.43 -6.26
N LEU A 136 -2.19 13.32 -7.24
CA LEU A 136 -3.11 14.43 -7.54
C LEU A 136 -4.23 13.98 -8.50
N PRO A 137 -5.33 14.74 -8.67
CA PRO A 137 -6.44 14.33 -9.54
C PRO A 137 -6.02 13.96 -10.97
N SER A 138 -6.75 13.04 -11.61
CA SER A 138 -6.40 12.49 -12.93
C SER A 138 -6.38 13.48 -14.08
N HIS A 139 -6.97 14.66 -13.90
CA HIS A 139 -6.94 15.79 -14.84
C HIS A 139 -5.81 16.80 -14.56
N CYS A 140 -4.97 16.58 -13.53
CA CYS A 140 -3.79 17.40 -13.28
C CYS A 140 -2.61 16.89 -14.12
N GLU A 141 -1.96 17.77 -14.88
CA GLU A 141 -0.72 17.48 -15.62
C GLU A 141 0.42 16.99 -14.69
N GLN A 142 0.36 17.35 -13.42
CA GLN A 142 1.26 16.91 -12.35
C GLN A 142 0.59 15.81 -11.52
N ARG A 143 0.21 14.69 -12.14
CA ARG A 143 -0.49 13.57 -11.48
C ARG A 143 0.30 13.01 -10.28
N PHE A 144 1.63 13.02 -10.36
CA PHE A 144 2.54 12.78 -9.25
C PHE A 144 3.63 13.85 -9.21
N LEU A 145 4.20 14.09 -8.03
CA LEU A 145 5.35 15.00 -7.82
C LEU A 145 6.51 14.20 -7.20
N PRO A 146 7.40 13.60 -8.03
CA PRO A 146 8.45 12.71 -7.55
C PRO A 146 9.46 13.45 -6.65
N CYS A 147 9.76 12.85 -5.50
CA CYS A 147 10.56 13.46 -4.43
C CYS A 147 11.74 12.58 -3.97
N GLU A 148 11.72 11.29 -4.29
CA GLU A 148 12.80 10.35 -4.00
C GLU A 148 12.81 9.25 -5.07
N ILE A 149 13.99 8.80 -5.47
CA ILE A 149 14.21 7.61 -6.29
C ILE A 149 15.24 6.70 -5.62
N GLY A 150 14.99 5.39 -5.69
CA GLY A 150 15.92 4.36 -5.30
C GLY A 150 16.00 3.29 -6.39
N CYS A 151 17.21 2.89 -6.75
CA CYS A 151 17.46 1.74 -7.61
C CYS A 151 18.53 0.83 -6.99
N VAL A 152 18.38 -0.48 -7.15
CA VAL A 152 19.31 -1.50 -6.67
C VAL A 152 19.68 -2.40 -7.84
N LYS A 153 20.98 -2.59 -8.05
CA LYS A 153 21.56 -3.56 -8.99
C LYS A 153 21.81 -4.86 -8.24
N TYR A 154 21.21 -5.94 -8.70
CA TYR A 154 21.15 -7.22 -7.99
C TYR A 154 21.49 -8.39 -8.92
N SER A 155 22.12 -9.43 -8.37
CA SER A 155 22.12 -10.77 -8.95
C SER A 155 21.87 -11.81 -7.86
N LEU A 156 21.26 -12.95 -8.19
CA LEU A 156 21.02 -14.00 -7.20
C LEU A 156 22.31 -14.72 -6.75
N LYS A 157 23.43 -14.52 -7.46
CA LYS A 157 24.78 -14.99 -7.12
C LYS A 157 25.52 -14.10 -6.12
N GLU A 158 25.40 -12.77 -6.25
CA GLU A 158 26.22 -11.80 -5.51
C GLU A 158 25.41 -10.94 -4.53
N GLY A 159 24.08 -11.03 -4.57
CA GLY A 159 23.18 -10.20 -3.81
C GLY A 159 23.09 -8.78 -4.40
N ILE A 160 23.00 -7.79 -3.53
CA ILE A 160 23.06 -6.37 -3.89
C ILE A 160 24.49 -6.00 -4.29
N MET A 161 24.68 -5.77 -5.59
CA MET A 161 25.97 -5.43 -6.19
C MET A 161 26.28 -3.93 -6.06
N ALA A 162 25.27 -3.08 -6.19
CA ALA A 162 25.35 -1.63 -6.04
C ALA A 162 23.95 -1.02 -5.81
N ASP A 163 23.89 0.20 -5.30
CA ASP A 163 22.67 1.00 -5.25
C ASP A 163 22.85 2.44 -5.72
N PHE A 164 21.71 3.06 -6.06
CA PHE A 164 21.55 4.42 -6.58
C PHE A 164 20.39 5.06 -5.82
N HIS A 165 20.60 6.25 -5.26
CA HIS A 165 19.60 6.94 -4.44
C HIS A 165 19.72 8.45 -4.57
N HIS A 166 18.60 9.12 -4.87
CA HIS A 166 18.54 10.58 -4.93
C HIS A 166 17.23 11.11 -4.33
N PHE A 167 17.34 12.20 -3.59
CA PHE A 167 16.22 13.10 -3.34
C PHE A 167 16.06 14.06 -4.52
N ILE A 168 14.82 14.21 -4.99
CA ILE A 168 14.48 14.93 -6.22
C ILE A 168 13.90 16.30 -5.86
N ASP A 169 14.33 17.36 -6.54
CA ASP A 169 13.69 18.69 -6.52
C ASP A 169 12.41 18.62 -7.39
N PRO A 170 11.20 18.59 -6.80
CA PRO A 170 9.97 18.38 -7.54
C PRO A 170 9.51 19.67 -8.24
N GLU A 171 8.60 19.53 -9.21
CA GLU A 171 7.81 20.68 -9.66
C GLU A 171 6.97 21.28 -8.51
N VAL A 172 6.74 22.60 -8.56
CA VAL A 172 5.89 23.31 -7.59
C VAL A 172 4.47 22.72 -7.63
N PRO A 173 3.89 22.29 -6.49
CA PRO A 173 2.55 21.73 -6.45
C PRO A 173 1.48 22.68 -7.00
N PRO A 174 0.46 22.18 -7.72
CA PRO A 174 -0.53 23.04 -8.36
C PRO A 174 -1.39 23.76 -7.31
N ARG A 175 -1.87 24.95 -7.65
CA ARG A 175 -2.54 25.87 -6.71
C ARG A 175 -3.74 25.19 -6.03
N GLY A 176 -3.72 25.17 -4.69
CA GLY A 176 -4.73 24.50 -3.85
C GLY A 176 -4.30 23.13 -3.33
N PHE A 177 -3.37 22.43 -3.99
CA PHE A 177 -2.98 21.06 -3.63
C PHE A 177 -1.85 20.97 -2.60
N ARG A 178 -1.24 22.09 -2.18
CA ARG A 178 -0.13 22.11 -1.20
C ARG A 178 -0.43 21.32 0.09
N TYR A 179 -1.65 21.43 0.63
CA TYR A 179 -2.08 20.67 1.80
C TYR A 179 -2.19 19.17 1.53
N HIS A 180 -2.72 18.78 0.36
CA HIS A 180 -2.81 17.37 -0.06
C HIS A 180 -1.40 16.74 -0.17
N CYS A 181 -0.45 17.46 -0.78
CA CYS A 181 0.92 17.00 -0.90
C CYS A 181 1.64 16.89 0.45
N GLN A 182 1.44 17.85 1.35
CA GLN A 182 1.98 17.76 2.71
C GLN A 182 1.42 16.54 3.44
N ALA A 183 0.09 16.40 3.49
CA ALA A 183 -0.57 15.29 4.19
C ALA A 183 -0.18 13.92 3.61
N ALA A 184 0.02 13.80 2.29
CA ALA A 184 0.53 12.56 1.68
C ALA A 184 1.96 12.25 2.12
N SER A 185 2.85 13.27 2.18
CA SER A 185 4.22 13.12 2.68
C SER A 185 4.23 12.72 4.16
N ASP A 186 3.50 13.43 5.02
CA ASP A 186 3.45 13.20 6.47
C ASP A 186 3.01 11.78 6.85
N ASN A 187 2.12 11.19 6.03
CA ASN A 187 1.64 9.81 6.21
C ASN A 187 2.56 8.74 5.59
N THR A 188 3.63 9.12 4.87
CA THR A 188 4.55 8.20 4.18
C THR A 188 6.02 8.59 4.43
N HIS A 189 6.70 9.13 3.41
CA HIS A 189 8.15 9.37 3.37
C HIS A 189 8.59 10.63 4.13
N LYS A 190 7.66 11.47 4.62
CA LYS A 190 7.86 12.71 5.40
C LYS A 190 8.79 13.79 4.79
N ILE A 191 9.34 13.57 3.59
CA ILE A 191 10.17 14.56 2.86
C ILE A 191 9.40 15.88 2.71
N PRO A 192 9.93 17.02 3.17
CA PRO A 192 9.25 18.31 3.07
C PRO A 192 8.96 18.70 1.61
N ILE A 193 7.77 19.21 1.33
CA ILE A 193 7.32 19.61 -0.02
C ILE A 193 7.98 20.90 -0.56
N SER A 194 8.86 21.52 0.23
CA SER A 194 9.51 22.80 -0.05
C SER A 194 10.61 23.05 0.97
N GLY A 195 11.79 23.52 0.54
CA GLY A 195 12.89 23.90 1.45
C GLY A 195 13.68 22.73 2.01
N PHE A 196 13.77 21.60 1.30
CA PHE A 196 14.56 20.45 1.71
C PHE A 196 15.97 20.51 1.12
N GLU A 197 17.00 20.60 1.97
CA GLU A 197 18.38 20.87 1.52
C GLU A 197 19.08 19.69 0.81
N LEU A 198 18.47 18.50 0.85
CA LEU A 198 18.98 17.28 0.23
C LEU A 198 18.39 17.02 -1.17
N SER A 199 17.23 17.58 -1.51
CA SER A 199 16.68 17.54 -2.87
C SER A 199 17.42 18.51 -3.78
N ARG A 200 18.64 18.12 -4.20
CA ARG A 200 19.55 18.93 -5.01
C ARG A 200 19.49 18.61 -6.51
N ALA A 201 18.94 17.45 -6.87
CA ALA A 201 18.94 16.94 -8.22
C ALA A 201 17.55 17.15 -8.87
N ARG A 202 17.52 17.92 -9.98
CA ARG A 202 16.34 18.04 -10.86
C ARG A 202 16.27 16.86 -11.82
N TYR A 203 15.08 16.63 -12.38
CA TYR A 203 14.78 15.49 -13.25
C TYR A 203 15.87 15.16 -14.31
N PRO A 204 16.47 16.13 -15.05
CA PRO A 204 17.48 15.82 -16.06
C PRO A 204 18.85 15.42 -15.49
N VAL A 205 19.13 15.71 -14.22
CA VAL A 205 20.34 15.27 -13.52
C VAL A 205 20.12 13.83 -13.08
N VAL A 206 19.07 13.59 -12.29
CA VAL A 206 18.65 12.27 -11.77
C VAL A 206 18.53 11.23 -12.89
N LEU A 207 17.88 11.57 -14.02
CA LEU A 207 17.67 10.63 -15.11
C LEU A 207 18.98 10.26 -15.83
N ARG A 208 19.92 11.21 -16.01
CA ARG A 208 21.24 10.89 -16.59
C ARG A 208 22.09 10.05 -15.65
N GLU A 209 22.03 10.33 -14.35
CA GLU A 209 22.75 9.56 -13.34
C GLU A 209 22.20 8.12 -13.22
N LEU A 210 20.88 7.93 -13.30
CA LEU A 210 20.26 6.60 -13.40
C LEU A 210 20.73 5.83 -14.64
N LEU A 211 20.74 6.46 -15.82
CA LEU A 211 21.21 5.83 -17.06
C LEU A 211 22.71 5.47 -16.98
N ALA A 212 23.52 6.31 -16.33
CA ALA A 212 24.96 6.09 -16.12
C ALA A 212 25.28 5.04 -15.03
N PHE A 213 24.38 4.82 -14.06
CA PHE A 213 24.44 3.71 -13.10
C PHE A 213 24.14 2.35 -13.76
N VAL A 214 23.21 2.35 -14.71
CA VAL A 214 22.65 1.12 -15.32
C VAL A 214 23.54 0.56 -16.44
N GLN A 215 24.11 1.43 -17.28
CA GLN A 215 25.08 1.11 -18.34
C GLN A 215 24.60 0.01 -19.33
N PRO A 216 23.92 0.37 -20.44
CA PRO A 216 23.33 -0.61 -21.36
C PRO A 216 24.41 -1.49 -22.04
N ALA A 217 24.39 -2.78 -21.73
CA ALA A 217 25.34 -3.75 -22.25
C ALA A 217 25.08 -4.00 -23.75
N GLY A 218 26.06 -3.74 -24.61
CA GLY A 218 25.93 -3.93 -26.05
C GLY A 218 24.85 -3.07 -26.72
N GLY A 219 24.40 -1.98 -26.07
CA GLY A 219 23.30 -1.13 -26.56
C GLY A 219 21.90 -1.62 -26.18
N VAL A 220 21.76 -2.75 -25.47
CA VAL A 220 20.48 -3.21 -24.92
C VAL A 220 20.24 -2.57 -23.56
N TRP A 221 19.09 -1.93 -23.39
CA TRP A 221 18.63 -1.44 -22.08
C TRP A 221 18.08 -2.58 -21.24
N PRO A 222 18.49 -2.75 -19.98
CA PRO A 222 17.95 -3.79 -19.11
C PRO A 222 16.58 -3.38 -18.55
N HIS A 223 15.75 -4.38 -18.25
CA HIS A 223 14.43 -4.18 -17.66
C HIS A 223 14.54 -3.81 -16.17
N PHE A 224 13.67 -2.89 -15.73
CA PHE A 224 13.52 -2.52 -14.32
C PHE A 224 12.32 -3.24 -13.72
N TYR A 225 12.40 -3.62 -12.46
CA TYR A 225 11.35 -4.34 -11.74
C TYR A 225 10.88 -3.53 -10.53
N CYS A 226 9.56 -3.41 -10.37
CA CYS A 226 8.92 -2.74 -9.23
C CYS A 226 7.69 -3.52 -8.74
N ARG A 227 7.16 -3.18 -7.55
CA ARG A 227 5.91 -3.82 -7.08
C ARG A 227 4.72 -3.33 -7.91
N CYS A 228 3.79 -4.22 -8.21
CA CYS A 228 2.73 -3.99 -9.21
C CYS A 228 1.84 -2.76 -8.92
N HIS A 229 1.64 -2.41 -7.65
CA HIS A 229 0.87 -1.23 -7.20
C HIS A 229 1.67 0.08 -7.29
N ASP A 230 3.00 0.03 -7.27
CA ASP A 230 3.86 1.20 -7.45
C ASP A 230 4.13 1.48 -8.95
N ARG A 231 4.02 0.46 -9.81
CA ARG A 231 4.33 0.53 -11.26
C ARG A 231 3.67 1.70 -12.00
N TYR A 232 2.41 2.01 -11.71
CA TYR A 232 1.72 3.16 -12.33
C TYR A 232 2.38 4.50 -11.95
N ARG A 233 2.70 4.70 -10.66
CA ARG A 233 3.39 5.90 -10.16
C ARG A 233 4.79 6.02 -10.76
N ILE A 234 5.57 4.94 -10.73
CA ILE A 234 6.96 4.93 -11.20
C ILE A 234 7.02 5.18 -12.71
N ASN A 235 6.24 4.45 -13.52
CA ASN A 235 6.16 4.63 -14.98
C ASN A 235 5.73 6.05 -15.35
N TRP A 236 4.76 6.64 -14.62
CA TRP A 236 4.36 8.02 -14.84
C TRP A 236 5.49 9.01 -14.51
N CYS A 237 6.17 8.83 -13.37
CA CYS A 237 7.27 9.69 -12.96
C CYS A 237 8.45 9.61 -13.95
N LEU A 238 8.84 8.41 -14.39
CA LEU A 238 9.88 8.23 -15.42
C LEU A 238 9.53 9.00 -16.70
N ARG A 239 8.29 8.89 -17.21
CA ARG A 239 7.83 9.61 -18.42
C ARG A 239 7.78 11.14 -18.24
N ARG A 240 7.42 11.64 -17.04
CA ARG A 240 7.44 13.07 -16.72
C ARG A 240 8.87 13.61 -16.62
N MET A 241 9.78 12.85 -16.01
CA MET A 241 11.20 13.20 -15.95
C MET A 241 11.83 13.19 -17.36
N ALA A 242 11.54 12.18 -18.18
CA ALA A 242 12.02 12.05 -19.55
C ALA A 242 11.59 13.22 -20.44
N SER A 243 10.28 13.52 -20.49
CA SER A 243 9.73 14.57 -21.36
C SER A 243 10.22 15.98 -21.00
N LEU A 244 10.46 16.26 -19.72
CA LEU A 244 11.07 17.53 -19.26
C LEU A 244 12.60 17.57 -19.39
N SER A 245 13.25 16.44 -19.68
CA SER A 245 14.71 16.37 -19.88
C SER A 245 15.13 16.36 -21.35
N GLY A 246 14.19 16.12 -22.28
CA GLY A 246 14.52 15.82 -23.68
C GLY A 246 15.25 14.49 -23.88
N ILE A 247 15.18 13.59 -22.88
CA ILE A 247 15.85 12.28 -22.88
C ILE A 247 14.82 11.24 -23.27
N GLU A 248 15.08 10.49 -24.33
CA GLU A 248 14.21 9.40 -24.76
C GLU A 248 14.34 8.21 -23.79
N SER A 249 13.31 7.96 -22.99
CA SER A 249 13.33 6.92 -21.96
C SER A 249 12.92 5.55 -22.50
N HIS A 250 13.89 4.82 -23.03
CA HIS A 250 13.78 3.38 -23.33
C HIS A 250 13.78 2.49 -22.07
N LEU A 251 13.22 3.01 -20.96
CA LEU A 251 13.23 2.39 -19.64
C LEU A 251 11.97 1.53 -19.48
N GLU A 252 12.07 0.25 -19.81
CA GLU A 252 11.00 -0.70 -19.57
C GLU A 252 10.86 -1.06 -18.08
N LEU A 253 9.63 -1.06 -17.59
CA LEU A 253 9.30 -1.30 -16.19
C LEU A 253 8.29 -2.44 -16.06
N LEU A 254 8.71 -3.52 -15.40
CA LEU A 254 8.01 -4.79 -15.19
C LEU A 254 7.61 -4.99 -13.71
N ASN A 255 6.85 -6.06 -13.43
CA ASN A 255 6.39 -6.42 -12.09
C ASN A 255 7.39 -7.38 -11.39
N VAL A 256 7.75 -7.10 -10.14
CA VAL A 256 8.53 -8.03 -9.28
C VAL A 256 7.75 -9.31 -9.01
N GLU A 257 6.42 -9.22 -8.90
CA GLU A 257 5.53 -10.35 -8.64
C GLU A 257 5.61 -11.41 -9.74
N ASP A 258 5.70 -10.98 -11.01
CA ASP A 258 5.81 -11.88 -12.16
C ASP A 258 7.23 -12.41 -12.33
N LEU A 259 8.27 -11.63 -12.02
CA LEU A 259 9.66 -12.10 -11.93
C LEU A 259 9.82 -13.23 -10.90
N ILE A 260 9.21 -13.11 -9.72
CA ILE A 260 9.23 -14.16 -8.70
C ILE A 260 8.48 -15.40 -9.18
N VAL A 261 7.37 -15.25 -9.91
CA VAL A 261 6.69 -16.37 -10.57
C VAL A 261 7.60 -17.07 -11.59
N GLU A 262 8.32 -16.33 -12.44
CA GLU A 262 9.26 -16.90 -13.42
C GLU A 262 10.44 -17.64 -12.73
N LEU A 263 11.02 -17.07 -11.68
CA LEU A 263 12.09 -17.70 -10.88
C LEU A 263 11.61 -19.01 -10.22
N TYR A 264 10.45 -19.00 -9.55
CA TYR A 264 9.88 -20.22 -8.96
C TYR A 264 9.52 -21.26 -10.03
N TRP A 265 8.96 -20.83 -11.17
CA TRP A 265 8.63 -21.74 -12.27
C TRP A 265 9.89 -22.42 -12.81
N LYS A 266 10.97 -21.67 -13.05
CA LYS A 266 12.22 -22.22 -13.59
C LYS A 266 12.82 -23.27 -12.65
N LYS A 267 12.85 -23.02 -11.34
CA LYS A 267 13.40 -23.95 -10.35
C LYS A 267 12.52 -25.19 -10.10
N TYR A 268 11.21 -25.00 -9.94
CA TYR A 268 10.29 -26.03 -9.43
C TYR A 268 9.30 -26.59 -10.47
N GLN A 269 9.28 -26.04 -11.70
CA GLN A 269 8.30 -26.34 -12.76
C GLN A 269 6.85 -26.21 -12.26
N LYS A 270 6.60 -25.21 -11.41
CA LYS A 270 5.33 -24.94 -10.75
C LYS A 270 5.17 -23.44 -10.45
N GLU A 271 4.01 -22.88 -10.81
CA GLU A 271 3.67 -21.50 -10.47
C GLU A 271 3.38 -21.35 -8.95
N PRO A 272 3.99 -20.39 -8.26
CA PRO A 272 3.61 -20.04 -6.89
C PRO A 272 2.31 -19.23 -6.90
N SER A 273 1.49 -19.32 -5.85
CA SER A 273 0.29 -18.48 -5.78
C SER A 273 0.68 -17.00 -5.76
N LYS A 274 0.17 -16.19 -6.71
CA LYS A 274 0.41 -14.74 -6.72
C LYS A 274 0.00 -14.06 -5.40
N THR A 275 -1.05 -14.56 -4.74
CA THR A 275 -1.48 -14.14 -3.40
C THR A 275 -0.46 -14.46 -2.29
N TRP A 276 0.37 -15.49 -2.46
CA TRP A 276 1.51 -15.75 -1.57
C TRP A 276 2.70 -14.83 -1.92
N VAL A 277 3.04 -14.66 -3.19
CA VAL A 277 4.12 -13.76 -3.64
C VAL A 277 3.92 -12.33 -3.14
N CYS A 278 2.70 -11.77 -3.28
CA CYS A 278 2.40 -10.44 -2.76
C CYS A 278 2.53 -10.35 -1.23
N LYS A 279 2.16 -11.41 -0.50
CA LYS A 279 2.27 -11.46 0.97
C LYS A 279 3.72 -11.52 1.43
N GLU A 280 4.57 -12.29 0.76
CA GLU A 280 6.00 -12.41 1.08
C GLU A 280 6.71 -11.06 0.83
N LEU A 281 6.35 -10.37 -0.26
CA LEU A 281 6.82 -9.00 -0.55
C LEU A 281 6.30 -7.94 0.43
N ASP A 282 5.17 -8.16 1.10
CA ASP A 282 4.57 -7.27 2.10
C ASP A 282 5.06 -7.55 3.54
N VAL A 283 6.01 -8.47 3.76
CA VAL A 283 6.53 -8.76 5.11
C VAL A 283 7.50 -7.64 5.56
N PHE A 284 7.14 -6.97 6.66
CA PHE A 284 7.92 -5.92 7.34
C PHE A 284 9.19 -6.44 8.07
N LEU A 285 9.79 -7.56 7.62
CA LEU A 285 10.90 -8.23 8.30
C LEU A 285 12.11 -7.31 8.45
N TRP A 286 12.41 -6.56 7.40
CA TRP A 286 13.56 -5.65 7.31
C TRP A 286 13.17 -4.17 7.45
N ASP A 287 12.04 -3.87 8.10
CA ASP A 287 11.60 -2.49 8.29
C ASP A 287 12.51 -1.71 9.25
N TYR A 288 13.07 -2.39 10.25
CA TYR A 288 13.92 -1.82 11.29
C TYR A 288 15.38 -2.29 11.20
N SER A 289 15.74 -3.09 10.18
CA SER A 289 17.11 -3.59 10.00
C SER A 289 18.05 -2.50 9.54
N SER A 290 19.14 -2.32 10.29
CA SER A 290 20.22 -1.36 10.04
C SER A 290 20.67 -1.34 8.57
N ASN A 291 21.03 -0.16 8.05
CA ASN A 291 21.58 0.04 6.69
C ASN A 291 20.63 -0.36 5.53
N THR A 292 19.34 -0.56 5.80
CA THR A 292 18.33 -0.85 4.75
C THR A 292 17.79 0.44 4.10
N ARG A 293 17.74 1.56 4.82
CA ARG A 293 17.25 2.86 4.32
C ARG A 293 18.39 3.74 3.83
N CYS A 294 18.06 4.83 3.13
CA CYS A 294 19.05 5.90 2.92
C CYS A 294 19.30 6.65 4.23
N LYS A 295 20.50 7.25 4.37
CA LYS A 295 20.97 7.89 5.61
C LYS A 295 19.93 8.79 6.30
N TRP A 296 19.27 9.69 5.57
CA TRP A 296 18.29 10.61 6.15
C TRP A 296 17.03 9.89 6.69
N HIS A 297 16.55 8.87 5.99
CA HIS A 297 15.40 8.06 6.43
C HIS A 297 15.74 7.17 7.64
N GLU A 298 17.00 6.76 7.77
CA GLU A 298 17.55 6.07 8.94
C GLU A 298 17.62 7.03 10.16
N GLU A 299 18.24 8.20 9.99
CA GLU A 299 18.43 9.23 11.04
C GLU A 299 17.12 9.82 11.59
N ASN A 300 16.03 9.84 10.79
CA ASN A 300 14.74 10.42 11.17
C ASN A 300 13.66 9.39 11.55
N ASP A 301 14.05 8.11 11.62
CA ASP A 301 13.17 6.93 11.74
C ASP A 301 11.91 6.98 10.86
N ILE A 302 12.14 6.77 9.56
CA ILE A 302 11.11 6.78 8.52
C ILE A 302 11.22 5.50 7.69
N LEU A 303 10.18 4.68 7.68
CA LEU A 303 10.18 3.37 7.01
C LEU A 303 10.00 3.46 5.48
N PHE A 304 9.35 4.53 5.00
CA PHE A 304 8.98 4.74 3.60
C PHE A 304 10.12 5.41 2.81
N CYS A 305 11.20 4.67 2.56
CA CYS A 305 12.34 5.09 1.73
C CYS A 305 12.37 4.28 0.43
N ALA A 306 12.52 4.95 -0.73
CA ALA A 306 12.52 4.31 -2.04
C ALA A 306 13.66 3.28 -2.18
N LEU A 307 14.85 3.60 -1.65
CA LEU A 307 15.98 2.67 -1.60
C LEU A 307 15.65 1.43 -0.75
N ALA A 308 15.01 1.62 0.41
CA ALA A 308 14.61 0.51 1.28
C ALA A 308 13.61 -0.43 0.60
N SER A 309 12.68 0.10 -0.21
CA SER A 309 11.77 -0.73 -1.01
C SER A 309 12.54 -1.67 -1.94
N CYS A 310 13.56 -1.16 -2.64
CA CYS A 310 14.38 -1.93 -3.56
C CYS A 310 15.26 -2.97 -2.84
N LYS A 311 15.89 -2.60 -1.71
CA LYS A 311 16.70 -3.55 -0.91
C LYS A 311 15.84 -4.69 -0.35
N LYS A 312 14.64 -4.39 0.16
CA LYS A 312 13.69 -5.40 0.68
C LYS A 312 13.25 -6.42 -0.38
N ILE A 313 13.10 -6.00 -1.64
CA ILE A 313 12.81 -6.92 -2.76
C ILE A 313 13.99 -7.89 -2.98
N ALA A 314 15.23 -7.37 -3.03
CA ALA A 314 16.44 -8.19 -3.15
C ALA A 314 16.61 -9.18 -1.98
N TYR A 315 16.34 -8.74 -0.74
CA TYR A 315 16.37 -9.59 0.46
C TYR A 315 15.29 -10.68 0.43
N CYS A 316 14.06 -10.33 0.00
CA CYS A 316 12.96 -11.29 -0.19
C CYS A 316 13.36 -12.41 -1.17
N ILE A 317 13.87 -12.04 -2.34
CA ILE A 317 14.29 -13.00 -3.37
C ILE A 317 15.47 -13.84 -2.87
N SER A 318 16.46 -13.22 -2.24
CA SER A 318 17.62 -13.92 -1.66
C SER A 318 17.20 -14.96 -0.63
N LYS A 319 16.42 -14.57 0.38
CA LYS A 319 15.94 -15.45 1.46
C LYS A 319 15.18 -16.66 0.93
N SER A 320 14.33 -16.45 -0.07
CA SER A 320 13.43 -17.48 -0.60
C SER A 320 14.10 -18.42 -1.61
N LEU A 321 15.14 -17.97 -2.34
CA LEU A 321 15.63 -18.66 -3.53
C LEU A 321 17.15 -18.88 -3.60
N ALA A 322 18.01 -18.12 -2.91
CA ALA A 322 19.47 -18.23 -3.08
C ALA A 322 19.99 -19.64 -2.78
N SER A 323 19.64 -20.17 -1.60
CA SER A 323 20.01 -21.53 -1.18
C SER A 323 19.42 -22.61 -2.10
N VAL A 324 18.22 -22.38 -2.64
CA VAL A 324 17.55 -23.29 -3.59
C VAL A 324 18.28 -23.34 -4.94
N TYR A 325 18.90 -22.23 -5.35
CA TYR A 325 19.78 -22.13 -6.50
C TYR A 325 21.25 -22.47 -6.19
N GLY A 326 21.56 -22.93 -4.98
CA GLY A 326 22.90 -23.34 -4.56
C GLY A 326 23.85 -22.19 -4.21
N VAL A 327 23.32 -20.97 -4.02
CA VAL A 327 24.10 -19.79 -3.62
C VAL A 327 24.11 -19.64 -2.10
N SER A 328 25.29 -19.47 -1.53
CA SER A 328 25.48 -19.12 -0.12
C SER A 328 25.09 -17.66 0.14
N LEU A 329 24.25 -17.44 1.14
CA LEU A 329 23.85 -16.10 1.57
C LEU A 329 25.05 -15.35 2.18
N THR A 330 25.04 -14.02 2.02
CA THR A 330 26.08 -13.10 2.51
C THR A 330 25.43 -11.79 2.97
N ALA A 331 26.22 -10.88 3.56
CA ALA A 331 25.78 -9.53 3.93
C ALA A 331 25.29 -8.65 2.75
N ALA A 332 25.46 -9.09 1.50
CA ALA A 332 24.87 -8.46 0.31
C ALA A 332 23.50 -9.06 -0.07
N HIS A 333 23.21 -10.28 0.39
CA HIS A 333 21.95 -10.98 0.16
C HIS A 333 20.91 -10.70 1.26
N LEU A 334 21.36 -10.50 2.51
CA LEU A 334 20.54 -10.17 3.67
C LEU A 334 21.29 -9.19 4.59
N PRO A 335 20.60 -8.41 5.44
CA PRO A 335 21.25 -7.63 6.49
C PRO A 335 22.12 -8.50 7.40
N LEU A 336 23.22 -7.93 7.92
CA LEU A 336 24.19 -8.62 8.77
C LEU A 336 23.53 -9.36 9.96
N GLU A 337 22.58 -8.70 10.62
CA GLU A 337 21.81 -9.22 11.76
C GLU A 337 21.06 -10.54 11.45
N ASP A 338 20.62 -10.74 10.20
CA ASP A 338 19.99 -11.99 9.75
C ASP A 338 21.01 -13.01 9.23
N CYS A 339 22.16 -12.57 8.70
CA CYS A 339 23.18 -13.44 8.13
C CYS A 339 23.75 -14.41 9.18
N ASP A 340 24.02 -13.91 10.39
CA ASP A 340 24.49 -14.71 11.52
C ASP A 340 23.40 -15.61 12.14
N SER A 341 22.12 -15.41 11.79
CA SER A 341 21.01 -16.20 12.34
C SER A 341 20.90 -17.61 11.77
N HIS A 342 21.61 -17.91 10.67
CA HIS A 342 21.43 -19.13 9.88
C HIS A 342 21.80 -20.44 10.60
N ASP A 343 22.66 -20.41 11.61
CA ASP A 343 22.96 -21.59 12.45
C ASP A 343 21.85 -21.89 13.48
N ARG A 344 20.87 -21.00 13.68
CA ARG A 344 19.77 -21.18 14.64
C ARG A 344 18.49 -21.73 14.02
N THR A 345 18.62 -22.96 13.51
CA THR A 345 17.53 -23.97 13.41
C THR A 345 16.35 -23.61 12.49
N ASN A 346 16.22 -24.36 11.39
CA ASN A 346 15.05 -24.36 10.49
C ASN A 346 13.71 -24.11 11.20
N ALA A 347 13.14 -22.91 11.00
CA ALA A 347 11.93 -22.43 11.68
C ALA A 347 10.63 -23.05 11.11
N ARG A 348 10.51 -24.38 11.28
CA ARG A 348 9.37 -25.24 11.00
C ARG A 348 8.76 -25.14 9.59
N MET A 349 9.00 -26.22 8.83
CA MET A 349 7.93 -26.84 8.05
C MET A 349 6.69 -27.02 8.95
N VAL A 350 5.69 -26.13 8.81
CA VAL A 350 4.36 -26.34 9.37
C VAL A 350 3.46 -26.86 8.26
N VAL A 351 3.39 -28.18 8.12
CA VAL A 351 2.31 -28.81 7.36
C VAL A 351 1.02 -28.62 8.18
N LEU A 352 0.31 -27.52 7.94
CA LEU A 352 -1.08 -27.41 8.37
C LEU A 352 -1.92 -28.33 7.48
N ASP A 353 -2.17 -29.52 8.01
CA ASP A 353 -3.12 -30.49 7.48
C ASP A 353 -4.48 -29.84 7.21
N ALA A 354 -4.82 -29.66 5.93
CA ALA A 354 -6.10 -29.12 5.49
C ALA A 354 -7.28 -30.10 5.70
N GLY A 355 -7.02 -31.32 6.18
CA GLY A 355 -7.96 -32.43 6.31
C GLY A 355 -8.93 -32.40 7.49
N ARG A 356 -9.22 -31.24 8.12
CA ARG A 356 -10.07 -31.17 9.33
C ARG A 356 -11.33 -30.29 9.31
N PHE A 357 -11.72 -29.71 8.18
CA PHE A 357 -13.01 -28.98 8.06
C PHE A 357 -13.96 -29.49 6.95
N GLN A 358 -13.95 -30.81 6.69
CA GLN A 358 -15.01 -31.47 5.90
C GLN A 358 -15.48 -32.80 6.52
N LYS A 359 -16.07 -32.77 7.73
CA LYS A 359 -16.76 -33.97 8.26
C LYS A 359 -17.88 -33.75 9.29
N MET A 360 -18.89 -32.94 8.97
CA MET A 360 -20.16 -32.99 9.73
C MET A 360 -21.45 -32.71 8.94
N LYS A 361 -21.60 -33.26 7.72
CA LYS A 361 -22.92 -33.64 7.16
C LYS A 361 -22.84 -34.55 5.91
N ALA A 362 -22.49 -35.83 6.12
CA ALA A 362 -22.73 -36.91 5.13
C ALA A 362 -22.43 -38.31 5.73
N ARG A 363 -23.42 -38.97 6.37
CA ARG A 363 -23.62 -40.44 6.34
C ARG A 363 -24.87 -40.86 7.12
N SER A 364 -25.97 -40.95 6.39
CA SER A 364 -27.06 -41.92 6.59
C SER A 364 -27.57 -42.25 5.18
N SER A 365 -27.57 -43.52 4.80
CA SER A 365 -27.74 -43.99 3.41
C SER A 365 -28.55 -45.29 3.39
N GLY A 366 -29.44 -45.46 2.40
CA GLY A 366 -30.51 -46.47 2.42
C GLY A 366 -31.79 -45.83 3.01
N CYS A 367 -32.98 -45.84 2.39
CA CYS A 367 -33.62 -46.87 1.55
C CYS A 367 -33.80 -48.18 2.35
N ASP A 368 -35.01 -48.70 2.59
CA ASP A 368 -36.21 -48.65 1.72
C ASP A 368 -37.56 -48.81 2.47
N SER A 369 -38.66 -48.90 1.70
CA SER A 369 -39.97 -49.52 2.05
C SER A 369 -41.01 -48.78 2.95
N GLN A 370 -41.95 -48.11 2.25
CA GLN A 370 -43.39 -48.45 2.17
C GLN A 370 -44.40 -48.28 3.35
N VAL A 371 -45.47 -47.51 3.03
CA VAL A 371 -46.93 -47.88 3.08
C VAL A 371 -47.84 -47.43 4.27
N ILE A 372 -49.10 -47.15 3.89
CA ILE A 372 -50.34 -46.79 4.65
C ILE A 372 -50.52 -45.32 5.11
N SER A 373 -51.52 -44.67 4.48
CA SER A 373 -52.30 -43.50 4.97
C SER A 373 -53.63 -43.99 5.56
N PRO A 374 -54.33 -43.20 6.41
CA PRO A 374 -55.40 -42.31 5.92
C PRO A 374 -55.53 -41.02 6.80
N SER A 375 -56.54 -40.13 6.82
CA SER A 375 -57.81 -39.88 6.07
C SER A 375 -58.32 -38.45 6.37
N GLN A 376 -59.15 -37.88 5.47
CA GLN A 376 -60.27 -36.94 5.74
C GLN A 376 -59.98 -35.51 6.29
N ASP A 377 -60.73 -34.44 5.94
CA ASP A 377 -61.79 -34.29 4.92
C ASP A 377 -61.93 -32.83 4.38
N GLN A 378 -62.94 -32.61 3.52
CA GLN A 378 -63.47 -31.36 2.91
C GLN A 378 -63.68 -30.16 3.87
N GLY A 379 -63.79 -28.89 3.44
CA GLY A 379 -63.73 -28.30 2.09
C GLY A 379 -64.34 -26.87 2.03
N PHE A 380 -64.49 -26.32 0.81
CA PHE A 380 -65.22 -25.08 0.43
C PHE A 380 -64.64 -23.67 0.76
N VAL A 381 -65.21 -22.68 0.05
CA VAL A 381 -64.83 -21.27 -0.28
C VAL A 381 -66.17 -20.54 -0.61
N PRO A 382 -66.38 -19.19 -0.55
CA PRO A 382 -65.49 -18.02 -0.40
C PRO A 382 -65.91 -16.98 0.70
N SER A 383 -65.27 -15.80 0.80
CA SER A 383 -65.91 -14.48 0.50
C SER A 383 -65.04 -13.22 0.74
N ALA A 384 -64.94 -12.38 -0.29
CA ALA A 384 -64.93 -10.90 -0.37
C ALA A 384 -64.13 -9.93 0.57
N CYS A 385 -63.74 -8.80 -0.07
CA CYS A 385 -63.38 -7.47 0.47
C CYS A 385 -62.05 -7.30 1.26
N GLY A 386 -61.21 -6.30 0.96
CA GLY A 386 -61.31 -5.29 -0.11
C GLY A 386 -60.08 -4.38 -0.27
N SER A 387 -60.01 -3.71 -1.43
CA SER A 387 -59.00 -2.70 -1.83
C SER A 387 -59.61 -1.27 -1.72
N PRO A 388 -58.99 -0.15 -2.20
CA PRO A 388 -57.65 0.05 -2.77
C PRO A 388 -56.90 1.31 -2.23
N CYS A 389 -55.77 1.66 -2.86
CA CYS A 389 -55.08 2.95 -2.68
C CYS A 389 -55.64 4.08 -3.57
N GLY A 390 -55.47 5.33 -3.12
CA GLY A 390 -55.65 6.62 -3.82
C GLY A 390 -55.02 7.73 -2.95
N VAL A 391 -54.68 8.95 -3.39
CA VAL A 391 -55.09 9.78 -4.56
C VAL A 391 -53.88 10.62 -5.04
N LYS A 392 -53.98 11.33 -6.17
CA LYS A 392 -52.92 12.21 -6.74
C LYS A 392 -53.12 13.71 -6.41
N THR A 393 -52.01 14.47 -6.52
CA THR A 393 -51.80 15.94 -6.74
C THR A 393 -52.97 16.76 -7.35
N PRO A 394 -53.08 18.11 -7.20
CA PRO A 394 -51.95 19.08 -7.33
C PRO A 394 -52.04 20.49 -6.64
N ALA A 395 -51.05 21.35 -6.98
CA ALA A 395 -51.15 22.80 -7.32
C ALA A 395 -50.83 23.94 -6.31
N TYR A 396 -49.90 24.80 -6.78
CA TYR A 396 -49.73 26.27 -6.60
C TYR A 396 -49.56 26.94 -5.22
N GLY A 397 -48.65 27.93 -5.18
CA GLY A 397 -48.45 28.83 -4.03
C GLY A 397 -47.20 29.71 -4.15
N THR A 398 -47.25 30.82 -4.89
CA THR A 398 -46.18 31.83 -4.92
C THR A 398 -46.27 32.78 -3.73
N SER A 399 -45.13 33.13 -3.11
CA SER A 399 -45.03 34.37 -2.32
C SER A 399 -43.66 35.04 -2.50
N THR A 400 -43.66 36.37 -2.41
CA THR A 400 -42.47 37.21 -2.59
C THR A 400 -42.26 38.02 -1.32
N MET A 401 -41.04 38.03 -0.76
CA MET A 401 -40.63 39.11 0.12
C MET A 401 -39.21 39.60 -0.18
N ARG A 402 -39.06 40.93 -0.13
CA ARG A 402 -37.86 41.67 -0.50
C ARG A 402 -37.25 42.24 0.79
N GLY A 403 -35.94 42.03 0.98
CA GLY A 403 -35.27 42.42 2.22
C GLY A 403 -35.10 43.92 2.42
N ARG A 404 -34.39 44.30 3.49
CA ARG A 404 -33.85 45.65 3.70
C ARG A 404 -32.39 45.57 4.10
N GLY A 405 -31.58 46.49 3.58
CA GLY A 405 -30.21 46.74 4.00
C GLY A 405 -29.92 48.24 3.92
N ILE A 406 -29.26 48.76 4.96
CA ILE A 406 -28.65 50.09 5.09
C ILE A 406 -27.37 49.76 5.90
N ALA A 407 -26.17 49.83 5.33
CA ALA A 407 -25.34 51.04 5.10
C ALA A 407 -24.92 51.73 6.43
N GLN A 408 -23.74 52.35 6.58
CA GLN A 408 -22.85 52.89 5.55
C GLN A 408 -21.42 53.20 6.13
N LEU A 409 -20.40 53.32 5.25
CA LEU A 409 -19.11 54.04 5.46
C LEU A 409 -18.17 53.47 6.57
N LEU A 410 -16.84 53.66 6.61
CA LEU A 410 -15.82 54.46 5.87
C LEU A 410 -14.55 53.57 5.72
N LYS A 411 -13.93 53.34 4.53
CA LYS A 411 -12.79 54.07 3.90
C LYS A 411 -11.91 54.91 4.86
N SER A 412 -10.57 54.92 4.77
CA SER A 412 -9.75 55.05 3.56
C SER A 412 -8.40 54.30 3.62
N ALA A 413 -7.59 54.38 2.55
CA ALA A 413 -6.27 53.75 2.44
C ALA A 413 -5.20 54.73 1.92
N SER A 414 -3.94 54.30 2.01
CA SER A 414 -2.75 54.71 1.23
C SER A 414 -2.30 56.18 1.19
N HIS A 415 -1.14 56.45 1.81
CA HIS A 415 0.08 57.10 1.26
C HIS A 415 1.23 56.70 2.23
N LEU A 416 2.37 56.09 1.90
CA LEU A 416 3.23 55.98 0.71
C LEU A 416 4.20 57.17 0.55
N THR A 417 5.38 57.10 1.20
CA THR A 417 6.74 57.33 0.58
C THR A 417 7.91 57.17 1.57
N ASN A 418 8.98 56.53 1.08
CA ASN A 418 10.42 56.76 1.26
C ASN A 418 11.01 57.29 2.59
N SER A 419 12.01 56.56 3.11
CA SER A 419 13.41 57.04 3.11
C SER A 419 14.41 55.88 3.31
N LEU A 420 15.60 56.06 2.75
CA LEU A 420 16.85 55.30 2.98
C LEU A 420 17.90 56.30 3.53
N SER A 421 19.02 55.78 4.05
CA SER A 421 20.20 56.54 4.55
C SER A 421 19.94 57.30 5.86
N ASN A 422 20.60 56.99 6.98
CA ASN A 422 22.03 56.68 7.16
C ASN A 422 22.30 55.44 8.03
#